data_AF-A0A8H5M7M3-F1
#
_entry.id   AF-A0A8H5M7M3-F1
#
_cell.length_a   1.000
_cell.length_b   1.000
_cell.length_c   1.000
_cell.angle_alpha   90.00
_cell.angle_beta   90.00
_cell.angle_gamma   90.00
#
_symmetry.space_group_name_H-M   'P 1'
#
loop_
_entity.id
_entity.type
_entity.pdbx_description
1 polymer ?
#
loop_
_entity_poly.entity_id
_entity_poly.type
_entity_poly.pdbx_seq_one_letter_code
_entity_poly.pdbx_strand_id
1 'polypeptide(L)'
;MSGYKANNFVTHHLSDSVVHTLRWWLVKLGDPSGSRILRPITKIAQIDVFVDASTSWGLGIILGNFWHALKLVENWKQPNHDICWLEAVAVKLAVSFLAQLGFSNTHVLIHSDNYGAIGAHYKHRSPNVPINLCTRRTYATLVQHLIVPSFVYVESDLNPADPISRGVSGAPRTFIKLPPRTPTVENAFPQFEHLSPPSLLPPSDSNDFTTLECMASPPHTTSTTVAPGPLLYTRFLDSLSVSTRQSYGAGLLRFTQFCDRLRIPEDQRMPASDLLLSAFVADASGSHSGECVRNWLNGLRSWHILNRADWHGQDPLVLSYKKSADKLGVRFKCPSRNPITLDHLLTLYHHLNLATHCDAAVWAAALVAFWGCHRLGELLPTSSTFSPALHVSRSSNIKTSYVNGSKVVTFHLPLTKTSSSGDQCILTATNNIFCPVSALLHHLRLNNITSHTHLFAFSTDSSFSILTKSLFLNMTSKIFAAHSLDPVFGHSYRIGGTVELLAAGVPPEVVMKLGGWTSLCFLHYWRGLDFLVSAAITRSWAAQRNAFSRRFNL
;
A
#
# COMPACT_ATOMS: atom_id res chain seq x y z
N MET A 1 -24.34 -26.93 4.14
CA MET A 1 -24.23 -26.58 2.70
C MET A 1 -25.56 -26.01 2.25
N SER A 2 -25.58 -24.91 1.51
CA SER A 2 -26.77 -24.41 0.80
C SER A 2 -26.30 -23.72 -0.48
N GLY A 3 -26.83 -24.15 -1.63
CA GLY A 3 -26.27 -23.86 -2.94
C GLY A 3 -26.58 -22.46 -3.48
N TYR A 4 -25.72 -22.01 -4.40
CA TYR A 4 -25.92 -20.84 -5.25
C TYR A 4 -27.21 -20.98 -6.08
N LYS A 5 -28.20 -20.11 -5.85
CA LYS A 5 -29.44 -20.08 -6.65
C LYS A 5 -29.19 -19.36 -7.98
N ALA A 6 -28.80 -20.12 -9.00
CA ALA A 6 -28.84 -19.65 -10.38
C ALA A 6 -30.30 -19.61 -10.88
N ASN A 7 -30.64 -18.62 -11.72
CA ASN A 7 -31.88 -18.61 -12.50
C ASN A 7 -31.65 -19.40 -13.79
N ASN A 8 -32.33 -20.55 -13.95
CA ASN A 8 -32.02 -21.55 -14.98
C ASN A 8 -32.39 -21.18 -16.44
N PHE A 9 -32.90 -19.96 -16.70
CA PHE A 9 -33.52 -19.60 -17.98
C PHE A 9 -33.09 -18.22 -18.51
N VAL A 10 -31.79 -17.92 -18.49
CA VAL A 10 -31.22 -16.76 -19.20
C VAL A 10 -30.28 -17.24 -20.30
N THR A 11 -30.64 -16.98 -21.56
CA THR A 11 -29.77 -17.25 -22.73
C THR A 11 -28.63 -16.24 -22.79
N HIS A 12 -27.49 -16.60 -22.20
CA HIS A 12 -26.28 -15.80 -22.27
C HIS A 12 -25.67 -15.84 -23.68
N HIS A 13 -25.98 -14.83 -24.49
CA HIS A 13 -25.30 -14.60 -25.77
C HIS A 13 -23.81 -14.32 -25.52
N LEU A 14 -22.93 -15.05 -26.23
CA LEU A 14 -21.50 -14.78 -26.23
C LEU A 14 -21.23 -13.42 -26.89
N SER A 15 -20.60 -12.49 -26.18
CA SER A 15 -20.25 -11.19 -26.75
C SER A 15 -19.11 -11.32 -27.76
N ASP A 16 -19.05 -10.40 -28.73
CA ASP A 16 -18.06 -10.44 -29.82
C ASP A 16 -16.61 -10.46 -29.33
N SER A 17 -16.35 -9.86 -28.17
CA SER A 17 -15.03 -9.92 -27.51
C SER A 17 -14.67 -11.37 -27.12
N VAL A 18 -15.63 -12.14 -26.60
CA VAL A 18 -15.43 -13.57 -26.27
C VAL A 18 -15.33 -14.41 -27.55
N VAL A 19 -16.21 -14.18 -28.54
CA VAL A 19 -16.16 -14.88 -29.83
C VAL A 19 -14.82 -14.66 -30.54
N HIS A 20 -14.32 -13.42 -30.56
CA HIS A 20 -13.02 -13.06 -31.12
C HIS A 20 -11.86 -13.70 -30.34
N THR A 21 -11.91 -13.73 -29.00
CA THR A 21 -10.90 -14.40 -28.17
C THR A 21 -10.90 -15.92 -28.38
N LEU A 22 -12.07 -16.56 -28.51
CA LEU A 22 -12.17 -18.00 -28.81
C LEU A 22 -11.63 -18.32 -30.21
N ARG A 23 -11.96 -17.51 -31.23
CA ARG A 23 -11.37 -17.63 -32.58
C ARG A 23 -9.86 -17.47 -32.58
N TRP A 24 -9.32 -16.51 -31.81
CA TRP A 24 -7.88 -16.29 -31.67
C TRP A 24 -7.17 -17.51 -31.05
N TRP A 25 -7.73 -18.09 -29.97
CA TRP A 25 -7.19 -19.30 -29.37
C TRP A 25 -7.30 -20.52 -30.30
N LEU A 26 -8.41 -20.69 -31.02
CA LEU A 26 -8.57 -21.77 -31.99
C LEU A 26 -7.50 -21.71 -33.09
N VAL A 27 -7.24 -20.51 -33.64
CA VAL A 27 -6.16 -20.30 -34.63
C VAL A 27 -4.77 -20.52 -34.02
N LYS A 28 -4.53 -20.11 -32.77
CA LYS A 28 -3.21 -20.24 -32.12
C LYS A 28 -2.90 -21.60 -31.49
N LEU A 29 -3.90 -22.44 -31.26
CA LEU A 29 -3.72 -23.84 -30.84
C LEU A 29 -3.83 -24.82 -32.02
N GLY A 30 -4.42 -24.40 -33.14
CA GLY A 30 -4.44 -25.13 -34.41
C GLY A 30 -3.19 -24.95 -35.30
N ASP A 31 -2.19 -24.22 -34.82
CA ASP A 31 -0.88 -24.01 -35.48
C ASP A 31 0.13 -25.05 -34.95
N PRO A 32 0.40 -26.16 -35.66
CA PRO A 32 1.31 -27.21 -35.20
C PRO A 32 2.79 -26.77 -35.19
N SER A 33 3.10 -25.66 -35.88
CA SER A 33 4.40 -24.97 -35.83
C SER A 33 4.52 -23.99 -34.67
N GLY A 34 3.46 -23.81 -33.87
CA GLY A 34 3.33 -22.84 -32.76
C GLY A 34 4.19 -23.11 -31.53
N SER A 35 5.51 -23.16 -31.70
CA SER A 35 6.47 -23.28 -30.60
C SER A 35 6.68 -21.94 -29.88
N ARG A 36 6.73 -21.96 -28.54
CA ARG A 36 7.16 -20.83 -27.71
C ARG A 36 8.43 -21.20 -26.95
N ILE A 37 9.48 -20.42 -27.15
CA ILE A 37 10.71 -20.56 -26.36
C ILE A 37 10.41 -20.17 -24.91
N LEU A 38 10.49 -21.15 -23.99
CA LEU A 38 10.27 -20.97 -22.54
C LEU A 38 11.56 -20.64 -21.77
N ARG A 39 12.64 -20.25 -22.46
CA ARG A 39 13.89 -19.83 -21.82
C ARG A 39 13.64 -18.55 -21.01
N PRO A 40 14.16 -18.44 -19.78
CA PRO A 40 14.14 -17.17 -19.06
C PRO A 40 14.90 -16.11 -19.87
N ILE A 41 14.31 -14.93 -20.02
CA ILE A 41 14.98 -13.78 -20.61
C ILE A 41 15.82 -13.14 -19.50
N THR A 42 17.06 -13.60 -19.39
CA THR A 42 17.97 -13.32 -18.26
C THR A 42 18.68 -11.97 -18.35
N LYS A 43 18.70 -11.34 -19.52
CA LYS A 43 19.37 -10.04 -19.72
C LYS A 43 18.34 -8.92 -19.73
N ILE A 44 18.46 -8.01 -18.76
CA ILE A 44 17.84 -6.69 -18.83
C ILE A 44 18.68 -5.87 -19.83
N ALA A 45 18.02 -5.25 -20.80
CA ALA A 45 18.63 -4.30 -21.70
C ALA A 45 19.09 -3.07 -20.89
N GLN A 46 20.35 -2.68 -21.07
CA GLN A 46 20.89 -1.42 -20.54
C GLN A 46 20.40 -0.25 -21.42
N ILE A 47 19.09 -0.05 -21.45
CA ILE A 47 18.43 1.07 -22.13
C ILE A 47 17.24 1.53 -21.26
N ASP A 48 17.39 2.70 -20.65
CA ASP A 48 16.31 3.29 -19.86
C ASP A 48 15.25 3.87 -20.80
N VAL A 49 14.04 3.34 -20.72
CA VAL A 49 12.91 3.83 -21.52
C VAL A 49 12.04 4.72 -20.65
N PHE A 50 11.78 5.94 -21.10
CA PHE A 50 10.82 6.84 -20.48
C PHE A 50 9.78 7.25 -21.51
N VAL A 51 8.52 7.32 -21.11
CA VAL A 51 7.42 7.81 -21.95
C VAL A 51 6.55 8.79 -21.17
N ASP A 52 5.90 9.70 -21.89
CA ASP A 52 5.04 10.74 -21.33
C ASP A 52 4.05 11.23 -22.41
N ALA A 53 2.92 11.83 -22.00
CA ALA A 53 1.99 12.47 -22.93
C ALA A 53 1.28 13.70 -22.36
N SER A 54 1.50 14.86 -22.98
CA SER A 54 0.73 16.07 -22.71
C SER A 54 -0.48 16.19 -23.63
N THR A 55 -1.67 16.40 -23.05
CA THR A 55 -2.89 16.72 -23.81
C THR A 55 -2.85 18.07 -24.53
N SER A 56 -1.86 18.94 -24.23
CA SER A 56 -1.69 20.25 -24.86
C SER A 56 -0.66 20.29 -26.00
N TRP A 57 0.19 19.27 -26.15
CA TRP A 57 1.20 19.23 -27.22
C TRP A 57 1.37 17.85 -27.85
N GLY A 58 1.83 16.83 -27.13
CA GLY A 58 2.29 15.59 -27.79
C GLY A 58 2.71 14.46 -26.87
N LEU A 59 3.38 13.48 -27.48
CA LEU A 59 4.03 12.36 -26.79
C LEU A 59 5.53 12.60 -26.70
N GLY A 60 6.12 12.30 -25.54
CA GLY A 60 7.56 12.26 -25.32
C GLY A 60 8.03 10.82 -25.16
N ILE A 61 9.12 10.44 -25.84
CA ILE A 61 9.71 9.10 -25.75
C ILE A 61 11.23 9.21 -25.68
N ILE A 62 11.84 8.51 -24.73
CA ILE A 62 13.29 8.37 -24.53
C ILE A 62 13.67 6.90 -24.53
N LEU A 63 14.83 6.61 -25.13
CA LEU A 63 15.41 5.27 -25.26
C LEU A 63 16.93 5.38 -25.00
N GLY A 64 17.31 5.44 -23.72
CA GLY A 64 18.70 5.64 -23.29
C GLY A 64 19.28 6.98 -23.79
N ASN A 65 20.23 6.91 -24.72
CA ASN A 65 20.85 8.09 -25.35
C ASN A 65 20.01 8.68 -26.51
N PHE A 66 18.84 8.12 -26.81
CA PHE A 66 17.96 8.57 -27.88
C PHE A 66 16.66 9.20 -27.36
N TRP A 67 16.05 10.08 -28.18
CA TRP A 67 14.70 10.59 -27.94
C TRP A 67 13.90 10.79 -29.23
N HIS A 68 12.59 10.95 -29.06
CA HIS A 68 11.61 11.18 -30.12
C HIS A 68 10.40 11.95 -29.54
N ALA A 69 9.82 12.87 -30.32
CA ALA A 69 8.70 13.72 -29.89
C ALA A 69 7.63 13.81 -30.98
N LEU A 70 6.35 13.82 -30.58
CA LEU A 70 5.22 13.60 -31.48
C LEU A 70 4.03 14.51 -31.15
N LYS A 71 3.94 15.67 -31.81
CA LYS A 71 2.87 16.69 -31.62
C LYS A 71 1.49 16.23 -32.13
N LEU A 72 0.47 16.28 -31.29
CA LEU A 72 -0.91 15.92 -31.61
C LEU A 72 -1.51 16.78 -32.72
N VAL A 73 -2.31 16.13 -33.58
CA VAL A 73 -3.21 16.80 -34.52
C VAL A 73 -4.41 17.39 -33.79
N GLU A 74 -4.96 18.51 -34.27
CA GLU A 74 -5.97 19.29 -33.56
C GLU A 74 -7.22 18.48 -33.15
N ASN A 75 -7.63 17.53 -33.99
CA ASN A 75 -8.81 16.68 -33.77
C ASN A 75 -8.49 15.31 -33.10
N TRP A 76 -7.42 15.21 -32.30
CA TRP A 76 -7.03 13.95 -31.64
C TRP A 76 -8.05 13.44 -30.61
N LYS A 77 -8.75 14.36 -29.93
CA LYS A 77 -9.57 14.06 -28.75
C LYS A 77 -10.97 13.60 -29.15
N GLN A 78 -11.22 12.30 -29.05
CA GLN A 78 -12.46 11.63 -29.43
C GLN A 78 -13.02 10.82 -28.24
N PRO A 79 -14.25 10.28 -28.29
CA PRO A 79 -14.81 9.49 -27.19
C PRO A 79 -13.91 8.30 -26.80
N ASN A 80 -13.50 8.25 -25.53
CA ASN A 80 -12.54 7.29 -24.95
C ASN A 80 -11.07 7.46 -25.41
N HIS A 81 -10.70 8.56 -26.08
CA HIS A 81 -9.31 8.98 -26.24
C HIS A 81 -8.95 10.02 -25.17
N ASP A 82 -8.53 9.51 -24.02
CA ASP A 82 -8.10 10.27 -22.84
C ASP A 82 -6.55 10.31 -22.74
N ILE A 83 -6.02 10.95 -21.68
CA ILE A 83 -4.55 11.01 -21.46
C ILE A 83 -3.93 9.63 -21.21
N CYS A 84 -4.66 8.70 -20.56
CA CYS A 84 -4.18 7.34 -20.33
C CYS A 84 -4.09 6.54 -21.64
N TRP A 85 -4.93 6.88 -22.63
CA TRP A 85 -4.81 6.37 -24.00
C TRP A 85 -3.61 6.95 -24.75
N LEU A 86 -3.32 8.24 -24.60
CA LEU A 86 -2.13 8.85 -25.20
C LEU A 86 -0.84 8.18 -24.70
N GLU A 87 -0.70 7.94 -23.41
CA GLU A 87 0.47 7.21 -22.89
C GLU A 87 0.49 5.73 -23.27
N ALA A 88 -0.66 5.06 -23.37
CA ALA A 88 -0.69 3.70 -23.93
C ALA A 88 -0.16 3.69 -25.38
N VAL A 89 -0.40 4.76 -26.16
CA VAL A 89 0.20 4.97 -27.48
C VAL A 89 1.70 5.28 -27.40
N ALA A 90 2.15 6.09 -26.43
CA ALA A 90 3.58 6.34 -26.21
C ALA A 90 4.36 5.06 -25.84
N VAL A 91 3.81 4.23 -24.94
CA VAL A 91 4.33 2.87 -24.61
C VAL A 91 4.40 1.99 -25.86
N LYS A 92 3.32 1.94 -26.67
CA LYS A 92 3.28 1.17 -27.92
C LYS A 92 4.39 1.60 -28.89
N LEU A 93 4.63 2.90 -29.01
CA LEU A 93 5.65 3.46 -29.89
C LEU A 93 7.06 3.18 -29.37
N ALA A 94 7.32 3.34 -28.06
CA ALA A 94 8.60 2.96 -27.45
C ALA A 94 8.93 1.46 -27.70
N VAL A 95 7.94 0.57 -27.56
CA VAL A 95 8.07 -0.86 -27.91
C VAL A 95 8.36 -1.08 -29.40
N SER A 96 7.71 -0.31 -30.30
CA SER A 96 8.00 -0.37 -31.73
C SER A 96 9.41 0.11 -32.08
N PHE A 97 9.92 1.12 -31.38
CA PHE A 97 11.29 1.61 -31.58
C PHE A 97 12.34 0.64 -31.06
N LEU A 98 12.12 0.02 -29.89
CA LEU A 98 12.99 -1.05 -29.38
C LEU A 98 13.12 -2.19 -30.41
N ALA A 99 11.99 -2.66 -30.95
CA ALA A 99 11.96 -3.67 -31.99
C ALA A 99 12.72 -3.26 -33.27
N GLN A 100 12.61 -2.00 -33.70
CA GLN A 100 13.33 -1.43 -34.86
C GLN A 100 14.83 -1.23 -34.60
N LEU A 101 15.22 -0.92 -33.37
CA LEU A 101 16.62 -0.82 -32.92
C LEU A 101 17.25 -2.21 -32.68
N GLY A 102 16.59 -3.30 -33.09
CA GLY A 102 17.10 -4.67 -33.00
C GLY A 102 16.96 -5.33 -31.63
N PHE A 103 16.35 -4.67 -30.63
CA PHE A 103 16.12 -5.29 -29.33
C PHE A 103 15.19 -6.49 -29.48
N SER A 104 15.69 -7.65 -29.06
CA SER A 104 14.97 -8.92 -29.07
C SER A 104 15.50 -9.86 -27.99
N ASN A 105 14.68 -10.81 -27.54
CA ASN A 105 15.00 -11.76 -26.47
C ASN A 105 15.60 -11.08 -25.22
N THR A 106 14.94 -10.01 -24.74
CA THR A 106 15.50 -9.07 -23.76
C THR A 106 14.43 -8.45 -22.86
N HIS A 107 14.78 -8.12 -21.61
CA HIS A 107 13.88 -7.48 -20.65
C HIS A 107 14.12 -5.97 -20.62
N VAL A 108 13.06 -5.15 -20.56
CA VAL A 108 13.17 -3.68 -20.67
C VAL A 108 12.35 -3.00 -19.58
N LEU A 109 12.95 -1.99 -18.94
CA LEU A 109 12.29 -1.12 -17.96
C LEU A 109 11.67 0.08 -18.67
N ILE A 110 10.35 0.25 -18.54
CA ILE A 110 9.58 1.35 -19.13
C ILE A 110 9.00 2.21 -18.00
N HIS A 111 9.41 3.47 -17.97
CA HIS A 111 8.99 4.47 -16.99
C HIS A 111 7.86 5.35 -17.55
N SER A 112 6.83 5.61 -16.74
CA SER A 112 5.71 6.54 -17.00
C SER A 112 5.22 7.11 -15.68
N ASP A 113 4.58 8.27 -15.68
CA ASP A 113 4.00 8.93 -14.50
C ASP A 113 2.50 8.59 -14.30
N ASN A 114 1.95 7.66 -15.08
CA ASN A 114 0.51 7.40 -15.11
C ASN A 114 0.13 5.99 -14.66
N TYR A 115 -0.36 5.90 -13.43
CA TYR A 115 -0.95 4.67 -12.85
C TYR A 115 -2.14 4.10 -13.65
N GLY A 116 -2.79 4.88 -14.51
CA GLY A 116 -3.81 4.43 -15.45
C GLY A 116 -3.22 3.63 -16.61
N ALA A 117 -2.22 4.18 -17.30
CA ALA A 117 -1.49 3.49 -18.38
C ALA A 117 -0.75 2.26 -17.85
N ILE A 118 0.09 2.45 -16.82
CA ILE A 118 0.81 1.37 -16.11
C ILE A 118 -0.18 0.31 -15.59
N GLY A 119 -1.30 0.75 -15.01
CA GLY A 119 -2.33 -0.13 -14.46
C GLY A 119 -3.05 -0.98 -15.51
N ALA A 120 -3.27 -0.47 -16.74
CA ALA A 120 -3.85 -1.22 -17.84
C ALA A 120 -2.92 -2.36 -18.29
N HIS A 121 -1.61 -2.10 -18.36
CA HIS A 121 -0.60 -3.10 -18.70
C HIS A 121 -0.48 -4.18 -17.61
N TYR A 122 -0.35 -3.83 -16.32
CA TYR A 122 -0.30 -4.81 -15.22
C TYR A 122 -1.57 -5.68 -15.14
N LYS A 123 -2.76 -5.08 -15.27
CA LYS A 123 -4.04 -5.81 -15.23
C LYS A 123 -4.32 -6.60 -16.52
N HIS A 124 -3.53 -6.37 -17.57
CA HIS A 124 -3.75 -6.88 -18.93
C HIS A 124 -5.15 -6.56 -19.49
N ARG A 125 -5.81 -5.54 -18.94
CA ARG A 125 -7.17 -5.08 -19.29
C ARG A 125 -7.46 -3.69 -18.73
N SER A 126 -8.26 -2.93 -19.47
CA SER A 126 -8.85 -1.63 -19.12
C SER A 126 -10.37 -1.68 -19.34
N PRO A 127 -11.19 -0.84 -18.67
CA PRO A 127 -12.56 -0.59 -19.11
C PRO A 127 -12.62 0.22 -20.42
N ASN A 128 -11.58 1.02 -20.72
CA ASN A 128 -11.48 1.80 -21.94
C ASN A 128 -11.06 0.88 -23.12
N VAL A 129 -11.88 0.84 -24.18
CA VAL A 129 -11.70 -0.05 -25.35
C VAL A 129 -10.51 0.36 -26.23
N PRO A 130 -10.33 1.64 -26.63
CA PRO A 130 -9.08 2.11 -27.25
C PRO A 130 -7.80 1.73 -26.49
N ILE A 131 -7.78 1.83 -25.15
CA ILE A 131 -6.64 1.40 -24.34
C ILE A 131 -6.40 -0.11 -24.49
N ASN A 132 -7.44 -0.95 -24.36
CA ASN A 132 -7.30 -2.40 -24.59
C ASN A 132 -6.74 -2.73 -25.97
N LEU A 133 -7.19 -2.05 -27.02
CA LEU A 133 -6.70 -2.27 -28.38
C LEU A 133 -5.23 -1.84 -28.54
N CYS A 134 -4.84 -0.74 -27.90
CA CYS A 134 -3.45 -0.30 -27.86
C CYS A 134 -2.56 -1.32 -27.14
N THR A 135 -2.92 -1.71 -25.91
CA THR A 135 -2.21 -2.73 -25.13
C THR A 135 -2.10 -4.07 -25.88
N ARG A 136 -3.17 -4.55 -26.53
CA ARG A 136 -3.14 -5.76 -27.39
C ARG A 136 -2.13 -5.63 -28.53
N ARG A 137 -2.10 -4.48 -29.22
CA ARG A 137 -1.12 -4.21 -30.29
C ARG A 137 0.32 -4.19 -29.74
N THR A 138 0.56 -3.57 -28.58
CA THR A 138 1.87 -3.58 -27.91
C THR A 138 2.34 -5.00 -27.56
N TYR A 139 1.47 -5.83 -26.96
CA TYR A 139 1.82 -7.20 -26.60
C TYR A 139 2.07 -8.11 -27.81
N ALA A 140 1.48 -7.83 -28.98
CA ALA A 140 1.82 -8.55 -30.21
C ALA A 140 3.29 -8.33 -30.61
N THR A 141 3.76 -7.07 -30.63
CA THR A 141 5.17 -6.73 -30.93
C THR A 141 6.12 -7.27 -29.86
N LEU A 142 5.77 -7.16 -28.57
CA LEU A 142 6.56 -7.72 -27.47
C LEU A 142 6.76 -9.24 -27.62
N VAL A 143 5.69 -9.99 -27.93
CA VAL A 143 5.78 -11.44 -28.15
C VAL A 143 6.58 -11.78 -29.41
N GLN A 144 6.38 -11.04 -30.52
CA GLN A 144 7.09 -11.26 -31.78
C GLN A 144 8.61 -11.09 -31.65
N HIS A 145 9.06 -10.09 -30.88
CA HIS A 145 10.49 -9.82 -30.66
C HIS A 145 11.06 -10.46 -29.39
N LEU A 146 10.25 -11.23 -28.63
CA LEU A 146 10.61 -11.76 -27.30
C LEU A 146 11.13 -10.66 -26.34
N ILE A 147 10.49 -9.49 -26.35
CA ILE A 147 10.75 -8.41 -25.40
C ILE A 147 9.80 -8.56 -24.21
N VAL A 148 10.31 -8.48 -22.99
CA VAL A 148 9.48 -8.46 -21.76
C VAL A 148 9.55 -7.09 -21.11
N PRO A 149 8.45 -6.33 -20.99
CA PRO A 149 8.44 -5.05 -20.31
C PRO A 149 8.23 -5.24 -18.80
N SER A 150 8.87 -4.39 -17.99
CA SER A 150 8.42 -4.08 -16.64
C SER A 150 8.12 -2.59 -16.55
N PHE A 151 6.95 -2.25 -16.00
CA PHE A 151 6.48 -0.87 -15.90
C PHE A 151 6.81 -0.29 -14.53
N VAL A 152 7.56 0.82 -14.53
CA VAL A 152 8.02 1.54 -13.35
C VAL A 152 7.30 2.89 -13.31
N TYR A 153 6.82 3.29 -12.14
CA TYR A 153 6.29 4.65 -11.94
C TYR A 153 7.45 5.63 -11.69
N VAL A 154 7.41 6.77 -12.37
CA VAL A 154 8.26 7.94 -12.10
C VAL A 154 7.36 9.12 -11.76
N GLU A 155 7.79 10.04 -10.89
CA GLU A 155 7.03 11.27 -10.63
C GLU A 155 7.19 12.24 -11.81
N SER A 156 6.15 12.98 -12.21
CA SER A 156 6.16 13.80 -13.44
C SER A 156 7.33 14.80 -13.49
N ASP A 157 7.62 15.48 -12.37
CA ASP A 157 8.76 16.41 -12.23
C ASP A 157 10.14 15.72 -12.37
N LEU A 158 10.18 14.39 -12.25
CA LEU A 158 11.35 13.54 -12.43
C LEU A 158 11.30 12.73 -13.75
N ASN A 159 10.25 12.88 -14.56
CA ASN A 159 10.12 12.18 -15.84
C ASN A 159 10.87 12.96 -16.94
N PRO A 160 12.04 12.50 -17.43
CA PRO A 160 12.77 13.23 -18.46
C PRO A 160 12.03 13.29 -19.81
N ALA A 161 10.94 12.53 -19.98
CA ALA A 161 10.07 12.58 -21.15
C ALA A 161 8.99 13.68 -21.07
N ASP A 162 8.66 14.23 -19.90
CA ASP A 162 7.66 15.30 -19.72
C ASP A 162 7.99 16.56 -20.54
N PRO A 163 9.21 17.14 -20.48
CA PRO A 163 9.55 18.29 -21.32
C PRO A 163 9.38 17.99 -22.81
N ILE A 164 9.68 16.75 -23.21
CA ILE A 164 9.61 16.28 -24.59
C ILE A 164 8.15 16.10 -25.05
N SER A 165 7.24 15.65 -24.17
CA SER A 165 5.80 15.58 -24.44
C SER A 165 5.13 16.96 -24.51
N ARG A 166 5.79 17.99 -23.96
CA ARG A 166 5.40 19.41 -24.02
C ARG A 166 6.07 20.17 -25.17
N GLY A 167 6.92 19.52 -25.97
CA GLY A 167 7.59 20.11 -27.13
C GLY A 167 8.89 20.85 -26.83
N VAL A 168 9.45 20.68 -25.63
CA VAL A 168 10.76 21.22 -25.24
C VAL A 168 11.85 20.21 -25.61
N SER A 169 12.92 20.66 -26.27
CA SER A 169 14.08 19.82 -26.58
C SER A 169 14.70 19.26 -25.29
N GLY A 170 14.77 17.93 -25.21
CA GLY A 170 15.36 17.25 -24.05
C GLY A 170 16.88 17.43 -23.94
N ALA A 171 17.44 16.93 -22.82
CA ALA A 171 18.87 16.84 -22.59
C ALA A 171 19.62 16.22 -23.79
N PRO A 172 20.90 16.59 -24.04
CA PRO A 172 21.62 16.31 -25.29
C PRO A 172 21.74 14.82 -25.59
N ARG A 173 20.77 14.35 -26.37
CA ARG A 173 20.51 12.96 -26.76
C ARG A 173 20.24 12.92 -28.26
N THR A 174 20.61 11.83 -28.90
CA THR A 174 20.50 11.67 -30.35
C THR A 174 19.04 11.53 -30.78
N PHE A 175 18.61 12.37 -31.72
CA PHE A 175 17.24 12.33 -32.23
C PHE A 175 17.03 11.13 -33.17
N ILE A 176 16.06 10.26 -32.89
CA ILE A 176 15.68 9.18 -33.81
C ILE A 176 14.82 9.78 -34.93
N LYS A 177 15.29 9.70 -36.18
CA LYS A 177 14.42 9.86 -37.36
C LYS A 177 13.79 8.53 -37.71
N LEU A 178 12.47 8.52 -37.92
CA LEU A 178 11.76 7.36 -38.46
C LEU A 178 12.21 7.06 -39.90
N PRO A 179 12.49 5.80 -40.27
CA PRO A 179 12.52 5.40 -41.67
C PRO A 179 11.09 5.43 -42.28
N PRO A 180 10.93 5.68 -43.58
CA PRO A 180 9.63 5.65 -44.24
C PRO A 180 8.97 4.25 -44.14
N ARG A 181 7.65 4.22 -44.02
CA ARG A 181 6.85 3.03 -43.69
C ARG A 181 7.02 1.89 -44.70
N THR A 182 6.95 0.66 -44.19
CA THR A 182 6.24 -0.45 -44.86
C THR A 182 5.02 -0.88 -44.01
N PRO A 183 3.93 -1.42 -44.61
CA PRO A 183 2.62 -1.45 -43.95
C PRO A 183 2.15 -2.83 -43.50
N THR A 184 1.30 -2.88 -42.47
CA THR A 184 0.13 -3.79 -42.44
C THR A 184 -0.89 -3.39 -41.35
N VAL A 185 -2.17 -3.65 -41.63
CA VAL A 185 -3.36 -3.48 -40.76
C VAL A 185 -3.58 -2.05 -40.21
N GLU A 186 -4.38 -1.30 -40.96
CA GLU A 186 -4.86 0.03 -40.59
C GLU A 186 -5.66 0.03 -39.27
N ASN A 187 -5.33 0.95 -38.36
CA ASN A 187 -6.12 2.19 -38.22
C ASN A 187 -5.63 3.03 -37.02
N ALA A 188 -5.82 4.34 -37.13
CA ALA A 188 -5.41 5.40 -36.21
C ALA A 188 -3.88 5.48 -35.93
N PHE A 189 -3.20 6.32 -36.72
CA PHE A 189 -1.92 6.97 -36.40
C PHE A 189 -2.07 8.46 -36.76
N PRO A 190 -1.75 9.41 -35.87
CA PRO A 190 -1.55 10.80 -36.27
C PRO A 190 -0.28 10.97 -37.12
N GLN A 191 -0.14 12.13 -37.75
CA GLN A 191 1.06 12.55 -38.50
C GLN A 191 1.90 13.51 -37.65
N PHE A 192 3.22 13.52 -37.84
CA PHE A 192 4.19 14.16 -36.93
C PHE A 192 5.45 14.63 -37.68
N GLU A 193 6.12 15.69 -37.20
CA GLU A 193 7.31 16.32 -37.82
C GLU A 193 8.56 16.33 -36.88
N HIS A 194 9.74 16.78 -37.35
CA HIS A 194 11.07 16.45 -36.76
C HIS A 194 12.13 17.57 -36.85
N LEU A 195 12.87 17.91 -35.76
CA LEU A 195 14.01 18.87 -35.71
C LEU A 195 15.09 18.52 -34.63
N SER A 196 16.20 19.29 -34.53
CA SER A 196 17.50 18.90 -33.91
C SER A 196 18.06 19.85 -32.79
N PRO A 197 19.08 19.45 -31.96
CA PRO A 197 19.54 20.18 -30.75
C PRO A 197 21.07 20.56 -30.65
N PRO A 198 21.50 21.38 -29.65
CA PRO A 198 22.93 21.54 -29.27
C PRO A 198 23.33 21.63 -27.74
N SER A 199 24.51 21.07 -27.39
CA SER A 199 25.53 21.50 -26.36
C SER A 199 25.32 21.35 -24.80
N LEU A 200 26.42 21.49 -24.02
CA LEU A 200 26.67 20.97 -22.63
C LEU A 200 27.59 21.84 -21.72
N LEU A 201 27.73 21.43 -20.42
CA LEU A 201 28.86 21.57 -19.42
C LEU A 201 28.53 22.34 -18.07
N PRO A 202 29.40 22.43 -17.02
CA PRO A 202 29.34 21.53 -15.83
C PRO A 202 29.51 22.21 -14.41
N PRO A 203 29.55 21.43 -13.28
CA PRO A 203 29.70 21.93 -11.89
C PRO A 203 30.96 21.43 -11.10
N SER A 204 31.15 21.84 -9.83
CA SER A 204 32.31 21.49 -8.95
C SER A 204 32.01 21.50 -7.42
N ASP A 205 32.60 20.53 -6.68
CA ASP A 205 33.22 20.56 -5.31
C ASP A 205 32.53 21.19 -4.06
N SER A 206 32.83 20.82 -2.79
CA SER A 206 33.32 19.56 -2.15
C SER A 206 33.16 19.61 -0.60
N ASN A 207 33.03 18.44 0.06
CA ASN A 207 33.37 18.02 1.46
C ASN A 207 32.98 18.88 2.71
N ASP A 208 32.71 18.33 3.91
CA ASP A 208 32.77 16.95 4.47
C ASP A 208 31.68 16.76 5.61
N PHE A 209 31.71 16.02 6.75
CA PHE A 209 32.74 15.21 7.46
C PHE A 209 32.15 14.08 8.37
N THR A 210 32.95 13.61 9.36
CA THR A 210 32.79 12.50 10.33
C THR A 210 31.85 12.75 11.54
N THR A 211 31.46 11.78 12.39
CA THR A 211 31.86 10.37 12.59
C THR A 211 30.70 9.55 13.19
N LEU A 212 30.65 8.22 12.95
CA LEU A 212 30.22 7.23 13.97
C LEU A 212 30.58 5.80 13.54
N GLU A 213 31.60 5.21 14.17
CA GLU A 213 32.06 3.84 13.89
C GLU A 213 31.54 2.85 14.94
N CYS A 214 30.84 1.80 14.49
CA CYS A 214 30.91 0.44 15.05
C CYS A 214 30.03 -0.52 14.21
N MET A 215 30.46 -1.77 14.07
CA MET A 215 29.78 -2.84 13.33
C MET A 215 29.63 -2.64 11.80
N ALA A 216 30.49 -1.81 11.19
CA ALA A 216 30.69 -1.78 9.74
C ALA A 216 32.11 -2.27 9.40
N SER A 217 32.23 -3.44 8.79
CA SER A 217 33.48 -3.97 8.24
C SER A 217 33.13 -4.86 7.06
N PRO A 218 33.20 -4.36 5.81
CA PRO A 218 32.92 -5.18 4.63
C PRO A 218 34.10 -6.13 4.34
N PRO A 219 33.87 -7.35 3.82
CA PRO A 219 34.94 -8.15 3.25
C PRO A 219 35.53 -7.43 2.04
N HIS A 220 36.87 -7.38 1.94
CA HIS A 220 37.54 -6.63 0.88
C HIS A 220 37.26 -7.22 -0.51
N THR A 221 36.66 -6.41 -1.40
CA THR A 221 36.71 -6.63 -2.85
C THR A 221 37.08 -5.33 -3.55
N THR A 222 37.99 -5.41 -4.52
CA THR A 222 38.61 -4.25 -5.17
C THR A 222 37.72 -3.66 -6.28
N SER A 223 36.73 -2.88 -5.89
CA SER A 223 36.04 -1.92 -6.77
C SER A 223 35.59 -0.69 -6.00
N THR A 224 35.53 0.47 -6.65
CA THR A 224 35.49 1.80 -6.01
C THR A 224 34.08 2.20 -5.52
N THR A 225 33.48 1.41 -4.62
CA THR A 225 32.19 1.74 -4.00
C THR A 225 32.38 2.75 -2.86
N VAL A 226 32.02 4.01 -3.12
CA VAL A 226 31.90 5.03 -2.06
C VAL A 226 30.85 4.59 -1.05
N ALA A 227 31.27 4.32 0.18
CA ALA A 227 30.38 3.95 1.28
C ALA A 227 29.35 5.06 1.54
N PRO A 228 28.10 4.74 1.93
CA PRO A 228 27.13 5.76 2.31
C PRO A 228 27.65 6.53 3.53
N GLY A 229 27.91 7.83 3.38
CA GLY A 229 28.36 8.67 4.49
C GLY A 229 27.37 8.64 5.67
N PRO A 230 27.81 8.89 6.92
CA PRO A 230 26.98 8.68 8.12
C PRO A 230 25.60 9.36 8.08
N LEU A 231 25.49 10.50 7.40
CA LEU A 231 24.23 11.20 7.17
C LEU A 231 23.23 10.40 6.31
N LEU A 232 23.68 9.74 5.23
CA LEU A 232 22.82 8.90 4.38
C LEU A 232 22.29 7.70 5.15
N TYR A 233 23.15 7.04 5.93
CA TYR A 233 22.76 5.96 6.83
C TYR A 233 21.72 6.43 7.86
N THR A 234 21.97 7.59 8.49
CA THR A 234 21.05 8.20 9.47
C THR A 234 19.70 8.53 8.84
N ARG A 235 19.66 9.21 7.69
CA ARG A 235 18.39 9.55 7.00
C ARG A 235 17.62 8.33 6.50
N PHE A 236 18.33 7.25 6.11
CA PHE A 236 17.70 5.98 5.81
C PHE A 236 17.04 5.37 7.06
N LEU A 237 17.70 5.40 8.22
CA LEU A 237 17.12 4.93 9.49
C LEU A 237 16.00 5.85 10.03
N ASP A 238 16.05 7.16 9.78
CA ASP A 238 14.99 8.12 10.12
C ASP A 238 13.69 7.80 9.35
N SER A 239 13.81 7.34 8.09
CA SER A 239 12.65 6.91 7.29
C SER A 239 11.95 5.64 7.85
N LEU A 240 12.61 4.92 8.77
CA LEU A 240 12.12 3.67 9.34
C LEU A 240 11.71 3.84 10.80
N SER A 241 10.43 3.58 11.10
CA SER A 241 9.95 3.54 12.48
C SER A 241 10.75 2.55 13.33
N VAL A 242 10.86 2.81 14.64
CA VAL A 242 11.62 1.95 15.58
C VAL A 242 11.19 0.48 15.47
N SER A 243 9.88 0.21 15.34
CA SER A 243 9.36 -1.16 15.16
C SER A 243 9.74 -1.77 13.81
N THR A 244 9.89 -0.97 12.75
CA THR A 244 10.36 -1.44 11.44
C THR A 244 11.85 -1.78 11.52
N ARG A 245 12.67 -0.93 12.15
CA ARG A 245 14.10 -1.19 12.38
C ARG A 245 14.34 -2.47 13.17
N GLN A 246 13.58 -2.70 14.25
CA GLN A 246 13.59 -3.95 15.01
C GLN A 246 13.19 -5.17 14.16
N SER A 247 12.13 -5.04 13.36
CA SER A 247 11.64 -6.13 12.49
C SER A 247 12.64 -6.49 11.39
N TYR A 248 13.34 -5.50 10.83
CA TYR A 248 14.36 -5.69 9.80
C TYR A 248 15.66 -6.26 10.38
N GLY A 249 16.10 -5.78 11.55
CA GLY A 249 17.25 -6.35 12.26
C GLY A 249 17.05 -7.82 12.64
N ALA A 250 15.83 -8.21 13.01
CA ALA A 250 15.49 -9.63 13.20
C ALA A 250 15.60 -10.46 11.91
N GLY A 251 15.34 -9.87 10.74
CA GLY A 251 15.54 -10.51 9.45
C GLY A 251 17.02 -10.75 9.13
N LEU A 252 17.86 -9.73 9.36
CA LEU A 252 19.31 -9.82 9.19
C LEU A 252 19.91 -10.89 10.12
N LEU A 253 19.57 -10.85 11.41
CA LEU A 253 20.01 -11.86 12.39
C LEU A 253 19.68 -13.29 11.96
N ARG A 254 18.48 -13.54 11.43
CA ARG A 254 18.07 -14.87 10.98
C ARG A 254 18.77 -15.32 9.70
N PHE A 255 19.08 -14.39 8.79
CA PHE A 255 19.88 -14.68 7.60
C PHE A 255 21.34 -15.01 7.96
N THR A 256 21.97 -14.22 8.82
CA THR A 256 23.33 -14.48 9.31
C THR A 256 23.41 -15.86 9.99
N GLN A 257 22.48 -16.16 10.91
CA GLN A 257 22.40 -17.49 11.57
C GLN A 257 22.19 -18.66 10.60
N PHE A 258 21.46 -18.45 9.50
CA PHE A 258 21.30 -19.45 8.44
C PHE A 258 22.61 -19.65 7.66
N CYS A 259 23.25 -18.55 7.25
CA CYS A 259 24.53 -18.57 6.55
C CYS A 259 25.66 -19.16 7.40
N ASP A 260 25.71 -18.88 8.70
CA ASP A 260 26.70 -19.44 9.64
C ASP A 260 26.53 -20.97 9.78
N ARG A 261 25.29 -21.44 9.96
CA ARG A 261 24.97 -22.88 10.05
C ARG A 261 25.35 -23.63 8.77
N LEU A 262 25.17 -23.02 7.60
CA LEU A 262 25.57 -23.60 6.32
C LEU A 262 27.02 -23.26 5.91
N ARG A 263 27.78 -22.57 6.77
CA ARG A 263 29.18 -22.14 6.54
C ARG A 263 29.37 -21.32 5.25
N ILE A 264 28.37 -20.53 4.85
CA ILE A 264 28.44 -19.61 3.71
C ILE A 264 29.44 -18.49 4.03
N PRO A 265 30.51 -18.31 3.24
CA PRO A 265 31.49 -17.23 3.41
C PRO A 265 30.84 -15.84 3.40
N GLU A 266 31.41 -14.88 4.12
CA GLU A 266 30.78 -13.55 4.32
C GLU A 266 30.72 -12.71 3.04
N ASP A 267 31.73 -12.83 2.18
CA ASP A 267 31.78 -12.30 0.81
C ASP A 267 30.63 -12.81 -0.08
N GLN A 268 30.04 -13.98 0.24
CA GLN A 268 28.92 -14.56 -0.50
C GLN A 268 27.55 -14.17 0.08
N ARG A 269 27.50 -13.39 1.17
CA ARG A 269 26.25 -12.96 1.84
C ARG A 269 25.68 -11.67 1.26
N MET A 270 26.47 -10.89 0.52
CA MET A 270 26.03 -9.63 -0.11
C MET A 270 26.88 -9.33 -1.37
N PRO A 271 26.29 -9.24 -2.57
CA PRO A 271 24.88 -9.44 -2.89
C PRO A 271 24.43 -10.91 -2.71
N ALA A 272 23.36 -11.12 -1.97
CA ALA A 272 22.79 -12.45 -1.74
C ALA A 272 22.12 -12.95 -3.02
N SER A 273 22.65 -14.04 -3.59
CA SER A 273 22.14 -14.63 -4.83
C SER A 273 20.68 -15.09 -4.72
N ASP A 274 20.02 -15.23 -5.87
CA ASP A 274 18.69 -15.83 -6.00
C ASP A 274 18.64 -17.22 -5.33
N LEU A 275 19.69 -18.03 -5.48
CA LEU A 275 19.80 -19.36 -4.89
C LEU A 275 19.97 -19.29 -3.37
N LEU A 276 20.80 -18.38 -2.84
CA LEU A 276 21.01 -18.21 -1.40
C LEU A 276 19.73 -17.68 -0.71
N LEU A 277 19.06 -16.69 -1.33
CA LEU A 277 17.76 -16.19 -0.87
C LEU A 277 16.67 -17.26 -0.97
N SER A 278 16.68 -18.08 -2.01
CA SER A 278 15.75 -19.21 -2.16
C SER A 278 15.96 -20.27 -1.08
N ALA A 279 17.21 -20.63 -0.79
CA ALA A 279 17.57 -21.60 0.25
C ALA A 279 17.19 -21.07 1.66
N PHE A 280 17.43 -19.80 1.95
CA PHE A 280 17.00 -19.16 3.20
C PHE A 280 15.48 -19.19 3.39
N VAL A 281 14.72 -18.92 2.32
CA VAL A 281 13.25 -18.99 2.36
C VAL A 281 12.77 -20.43 2.47
N ALA A 282 13.44 -21.39 1.84
CA ALA A 282 13.12 -22.81 1.94
C ALA A 282 13.33 -23.35 3.37
N ASP A 283 14.45 -23.02 4.01
CA ASP A 283 14.78 -23.41 5.39
C ASP A 283 13.81 -22.78 6.42
N ALA A 284 13.40 -21.53 6.22
CA ALA A 284 12.39 -20.88 7.04
C ALA A 284 10.93 -21.38 6.77
N SER A 285 10.69 -22.06 5.65
CA SER A 285 9.36 -22.51 5.23
C SER A 285 8.85 -23.67 6.09
N GLY A 286 7.65 -23.54 6.65
CA GLY A 286 7.08 -24.60 7.49
C GLY A 286 7.55 -24.59 8.95
N SER A 287 8.42 -23.64 9.32
CA SER A 287 8.75 -23.27 10.71
C SER A 287 8.13 -21.93 11.13
N HIS A 288 7.83 -21.07 10.16
CA HIS A 288 7.27 -19.73 10.36
C HIS A 288 6.12 -19.43 9.40
N SER A 289 5.37 -18.36 9.65
CA SER A 289 4.38 -17.85 8.70
C SER A 289 5.05 -17.11 7.53
N GLY A 290 4.49 -17.21 6.32
CA GLY A 290 5.02 -16.50 5.14
C GLY A 290 5.14 -14.99 5.33
N GLU A 291 4.24 -14.39 6.12
CA GLU A 291 4.32 -12.98 6.57
C GLU A 291 5.64 -12.68 7.32
N CYS A 292 6.06 -13.58 8.21
CA CYS A 292 7.30 -13.43 8.97
C CYS A 292 8.53 -13.51 8.04
N VAL A 293 8.59 -14.54 7.19
CA VAL A 293 9.68 -14.75 6.21
C VAL A 293 9.75 -13.58 5.22
N ARG A 294 8.60 -13.07 4.74
CA ARG A 294 8.54 -11.88 3.88
C ARG A 294 9.06 -10.62 4.57
N ASN A 295 8.82 -10.46 5.87
CA ASN A 295 9.36 -9.32 6.62
C ASN A 295 10.86 -9.46 6.91
N TRP A 296 11.39 -10.68 7.02
CA TRP A 296 12.84 -10.91 7.05
C TRP A 296 13.51 -10.54 5.71
N LEU A 297 12.92 -10.97 4.59
CA LEU A 297 13.36 -10.56 3.24
C LEU A 297 13.27 -9.05 3.01
N ASN A 298 12.29 -8.37 3.59
CA ASN A 298 12.22 -6.90 3.53
C ASN A 298 13.40 -6.25 4.28
N GLY A 299 13.81 -6.81 5.43
CA GLY A 299 15.01 -6.36 6.14
C GLY A 299 16.29 -6.56 5.32
N LEU A 300 16.45 -7.75 4.73
CA LEU A 300 17.55 -8.05 3.80
C LEU A 300 17.58 -7.10 2.60
N ARG A 301 16.42 -6.84 1.98
CA ARG A 301 16.28 -5.90 0.86
C ARG A 301 16.73 -4.49 1.27
N SER A 302 16.30 -4.01 2.43
CA SER A 302 16.69 -2.70 2.94
C SER A 302 18.20 -2.61 3.22
N TRP A 303 18.83 -3.68 3.70
CA TRP A 303 20.28 -3.75 3.88
C TRP A 303 21.05 -3.78 2.55
N HIS A 304 20.58 -4.51 1.54
CA HIS A 304 21.17 -4.50 0.20
C HIS A 304 21.09 -3.11 -0.46
N ILE A 305 19.90 -2.49 -0.44
CA ILE A 305 19.68 -1.12 -0.96
C ILE A 305 20.62 -0.12 -0.27
N LEU A 306 20.74 -0.19 1.05
CA LEU A 306 21.59 0.70 1.84
C LEU A 306 23.07 0.56 1.46
N ASN A 307 23.57 -0.66 1.29
CA ASN A 307 24.95 -0.94 0.87
C ASN A 307 25.17 -0.85 -0.65
N ARG A 308 24.16 -0.45 -1.44
CA ARG A 308 24.19 -0.41 -2.91
C ARG A 308 24.48 -1.77 -3.58
N ALA A 309 24.15 -2.87 -2.91
CA ALA A 309 24.32 -4.22 -3.43
C ALA A 309 23.08 -4.70 -4.20
N ASP A 310 23.29 -5.54 -5.22
CA ASP A 310 22.21 -6.10 -6.04
C ASP A 310 21.21 -6.93 -5.21
N TRP A 311 19.92 -6.76 -5.49
CA TRP A 311 18.83 -7.43 -4.78
C TRP A 311 18.10 -8.45 -5.68
N HIS A 312 18.57 -9.70 -5.65
CA HIS A 312 18.01 -10.79 -6.42
C HIS A 312 16.66 -11.33 -5.88
N GLY A 313 16.16 -10.79 -4.77
CA GLY A 313 14.93 -11.28 -4.12
C GLY A 313 13.61 -11.01 -4.84
N GLN A 314 13.63 -10.67 -6.14
CA GLN A 314 12.48 -10.69 -7.04
C GLN A 314 12.57 -11.79 -8.11
N ASP A 315 13.63 -12.60 -8.09
CA ASP A 315 13.80 -13.72 -9.02
C ASP A 315 12.63 -14.74 -8.92
N PRO A 316 12.15 -15.33 -10.05
CA PRO A 316 11.07 -16.31 -10.05
C PRO A 316 11.25 -17.51 -9.12
N LEU A 317 12.49 -17.95 -8.84
CA LEU A 317 12.79 -19.01 -7.88
C LEU A 317 12.49 -18.52 -6.45
N VAL A 318 13.00 -17.35 -6.06
CA VAL A 318 12.72 -16.73 -4.76
C VAL A 318 11.22 -16.44 -4.59
N LEU A 319 10.53 -15.99 -5.66
CA LEU A 319 9.07 -15.81 -5.64
C LEU A 319 8.31 -17.14 -5.47
N SER A 320 8.81 -18.21 -6.07
CA SER A 320 8.23 -19.56 -5.91
C SER A 320 8.43 -20.08 -4.49
N TYR A 321 9.60 -19.88 -3.89
CA TYR A 321 9.85 -20.22 -2.49
C TYR A 321 9.05 -19.36 -1.50
N LYS A 322 8.87 -18.05 -1.74
CA LYS A 322 7.92 -17.22 -0.95
C LYS A 322 6.51 -17.83 -0.96
N LYS A 323 6.04 -18.25 -2.14
CA LYS A 323 4.73 -18.90 -2.32
C LYS A 323 4.65 -20.29 -1.67
N SER A 324 5.79 -20.96 -1.46
CA SER A 324 5.91 -22.18 -0.63
C SER A 324 5.83 -21.84 0.86
N ALA A 325 6.56 -20.81 1.31
CA ALA A 325 6.52 -20.31 2.68
C ALA A 325 5.11 -19.85 3.10
N ASP A 326 4.37 -19.20 2.20
CA ASP A 326 2.96 -18.84 2.42
C ASP A 326 2.08 -20.08 2.63
N LYS A 327 2.22 -21.11 1.78
CA LYS A 327 1.45 -22.37 1.88
C LYS A 327 1.78 -23.17 3.13
N LEU A 328 3.06 -23.45 3.37
CA LEU A 328 3.53 -24.23 4.52
C LEU A 328 3.35 -23.46 5.84
N GLY A 329 3.39 -22.13 5.76
CA GLY A 329 3.24 -21.19 6.85
C GLY A 329 1.80 -20.91 7.30
N VAL A 330 0.77 -21.42 6.60
CA VAL A 330 -0.64 -21.26 6.99
C VAL A 330 -0.87 -21.72 8.44
N ARG A 331 -0.23 -22.81 8.87
CA ARG A 331 -0.34 -23.36 10.24
C ARG A 331 0.16 -22.42 11.35
N PHE A 332 1.03 -21.45 11.02
CA PHE A 332 1.55 -20.43 11.94
C PHE A 332 0.87 -19.06 11.77
N LYS A 333 -0.16 -18.97 10.93
CA LYS A 333 -0.92 -17.75 10.75
C LYS A 333 -1.86 -17.58 11.93
N CYS A 334 -1.58 -16.60 12.80
CA CYS A 334 -2.45 -16.28 13.91
C CYS A 334 -3.90 -16.05 13.44
N PRO A 335 -4.91 -16.46 14.23
CA PRO A 335 -6.31 -16.19 13.89
C PRO A 335 -6.56 -14.68 13.76
N SER A 336 -7.66 -14.33 13.08
CA SER A 336 -8.10 -12.94 13.07
C SER A 336 -8.48 -12.51 14.48
N ARG A 337 -8.07 -11.30 14.88
CA ARG A 337 -8.44 -10.75 16.19
C ARG A 337 -9.94 -10.49 16.23
N ASN A 338 -10.59 -10.99 17.28
CA ASN A 338 -12.01 -10.78 17.52
C ASN A 338 -12.30 -9.29 17.81
N PRO A 339 -13.49 -8.77 17.44
CA PRO A 339 -13.94 -7.45 17.85
C PRO A 339 -14.15 -7.39 19.37
N ILE A 340 -14.07 -6.19 19.95
CA ILE A 340 -14.81 -5.90 21.18
C ILE A 340 -16.30 -5.88 20.81
N THR A 341 -17.15 -6.57 21.56
CA THR A 341 -18.62 -6.52 21.40
C THR A 341 -19.25 -5.60 22.45
N LEU A 342 -20.56 -5.32 22.33
CA LEU A 342 -21.28 -4.63 23.39
C LEU A 342 -21.29 -5.41 24.70
N ASP A 343 -21.24 -6.74 24.66
CA ASP A 343 -21.16 -7.60 25.86
C ASP A 343 -19.83 -7.44 26.59
N HIS A 344 -18.73 -7.25 25.85
CA HIS A 344 -17.44 -6.88 26.44
C HIS A 344 -17.52 -5.51 27.11
N LEU A 345 -18.14 -4.52 26.48
CA LEU A 345 -18.33 -3.19 27.08
C LEU A 345 -19.26 -3.25 28.31
N LEU A 346 -20.32 -4.06 28.28
CA LEU A 346 -21.24 -4.26 29.39
C LEU A 346 -20.56 -4.95 30.59
N THR A 347 -19.79 -6.00 30.31
CA THR A 347 -19.00 -6.74 31.31
C THR A 347 -17.97 -5.82 31.97
N LEU A 348 -17.30 -4.98 31.17
CA LEU A 348 -16.37 -3.98 31.66
C LEU A 348 -17.08 -2.91 32.52
N TYR A 349 -18.24 -2.41 32.07
CA TYR A 349 -19.05 -1.44 32.81
C TYR A 349 -19.48 -1.95 34.18
N HIS A 350 -19.85 -3.23 34.31
CA HIS A 350 -20.24 -3.83 35.58
C HIS A 350 -19.07 -4.13 36.53
N HIS A 351 -17.82 -4.19 36.04
CA HIS A 351 -16.64 -4.49 36.85
C HIS A 351 -15.84 -3.24 37.25
N LEU A 352 -15.93 -2.16 36.47
CA LEU A 352 -15.24 -0.91 36.74
C LEU A 352 -16.04 -0.06 37.75
N ASN A 353 -15.45 0.22 38.91
CA ASN A 353 -16.01 1.17 39.84
C ASN A 353 -15.70 2.60 39.35
N LEU A 354 -16.62 3.18 38.58
CA LEU A 354 -16.47 4.51 37.97
C LEU A 354 -16.36 5.67 38.97
N ALA A 355 -16.50 5.44 40.28
CA ALA A 355 -16.14 6.41 41.31
C ALA A 355 -14.62 6.45 41.60
N THR A 356 -13.84 5.46 41.15
CA THR A 356 -12.38 5.45 41.28
C THR A 356 -11.69 6.14 40.11
N HIS A 357 -10.58 6.79 40.42
CA HIS A 357 -9.75 7.54 39.48
C HIS A 357 -9.26 6.68 38.29
N CYS A 358 -8.76 5.47 38.56
CA CYS A 358 -8.22 4.59 37.52
C CYS A 358 -9.31 4.01 36.62
N ASP A 359 -10.39 3.46 37.21
CA ASP A 359 -11.45 2.81 36.45
C ASP A 359 -12.21 3.78 35.54
N ALA A 360 -12.44 5.02 35.99
CA ALA A 360 -13.00 6.06 35.14
C ALA A 360 -12.11 6.35 33.91
N ALA A 361 -10.78 6.35 34.07
CA ALA A 361 -9.84 6.52 32.98
C ALA A 361 -9.83 5.32 32.03
N VAL A 362 -9.93 4.09 32.55
CA VAL A 362 -10.06 2.85 31.76
C VAL A 362 -11.35 2.88 30.95
N TRP A 363 -12.48 3.24 31.57
CA TRP A 363 -13.77 3.30 30.90
C TRP A 363 -13.80 4.34 29.78
N ALA A 364 -13.28 5.53 30.04
CA ALA A 364 -13.11 6.56 29.03
C ALA A 364 -12.20 6.08 27.89
N ALA A 365 -11.02 5.51 28.19
CA ALA A 365 -10.10 5.00 27.16
C ALA A 365 -10.73 3.89 26.31
N ALA A 366 -11.49 2.97 26.92
CA ALA A 366 -12.19 1.90 26.23
C ALA A 366 -13.22 2.43 25.23
N LEU A 367 -14.11 3.32 25.67
CA LEU A 367 -15.16 3.88 24.82
C LEU A 367 -14.62 4.84 23.75
N VAL A 368 -13.55 5.59 24.03
CA VAL A 368 -12.88 6.45 23.03
C VAL A 368 -12.17 5.60 21.97
N ALA A 369 -11.49 4.51 22.36
CA ALA A 369 -10.85 3.59 21.42
C ALA A 369 -11.87 2.81 20.56
N PHE A 370 -13.02 2.49 21.14
CA PHE A 370 -14.14 1.85 20.44
C PHE A 370 -14.81 2.83 19.46
N TRP A 371 -15.54 3.83 19.96
CA TRP A 371 -16.38 4.70 19.13
C TRP A 371 -15.59 5.61 18.20
N GLY A 372 -14.40 6.07 18.59
CA GLY A 372 -13.50 6.83 17.70
C GLY A 372 -12.76 5.96 16.68
N CYS A 373 -12.89 4.63 16.73
CA CYS A 373 -12.18 3.68 15.87
C CYS A 373 -10.64 3.86 15.86
N HIS A 374 -10.04 4.39 16.92
CA HIS A 374 -8.59 4.61 17.00
C HIS A 374 -7.84 3.35 17.43
N ARG A 375 -6.56 3.22 17.03
CA ARG A 375 -5.69 2.16 17.54
C ARG A 375 -5.34 2.51 18.98
N LEU A 376 -5.38 1.56 19.93
CA LEU A 376 -5.13 1.87 21.34
C LEU A 376 -3.76 2.54 21.61
N GLY A 377 -2.76 2.31 20.74
CA GLY A 377 -1.46 2.99 20.83
C GLY A 377 -1.41 4.43 20.29
N GLU A 378 -2.51 4.94 19.75
CA GLU A 378 -2.72 6.37 19.39
C GLU A 378 -3.38 7.13 20.56
N LEU A 379 -3.92 6.39 21.54
CA LEU A 379 -4.63 6.92 22.71
C LEU A 379 -3.91 6.68 24.04
N LEU A 380 -3.15 5.58 24.18
CA LEU A 380 -2.43 5.21 25.40
C LEU A 380 -0.94 4.93 25.08
N PRO A 381 0.01 5.54 25.83
CA PRO A 381 1.43 5.35 25.61
C PRO A 381 1.91 3.96 26.06
N THR A 382 3.12 3.58 25.62
CA THR A 382 3.73 2.29 25.97
C THR A 382 4.49 2.35 27.31
N SER A 383 5.03 3.51 27.68
CA SER A 383 5.62 3.80 29.00
C SER A 383 4.82 4.90 29.72
N SER A 384 5.17 5.19 30.97
CA SER A 384 4.70 6.36 31.73
C SER A 384 5.34 7.69 31.29
N THR A 385 6.21 7.69 30.27
CA THR A 385 6.88 8.89 29.78
C THR A 385 5.92 9.73 28.93
N PHE A 386 5.61 10.95 29.36
CA PHE A 386 4.78 11.87 28.59
C PHE A 386 5.62 12.72 27.62
N SER A 387 5.07 12.97 26.43
CA SER A 387 5.57 13.97 25.48
C SER A 387 4.37 14.49 24.68
N PRO A 388 4.06 15.81 24.72
CA PRO A 388 2.89 16.35 24.03
C PRO A 388 3.02 16.32 22.50
N ALA A 389 4.23 16.12 21.96
CA ALA A 389 4.47 15.92 20.53
C ALA A 389 4.14 14.49 20.04
N LEU A 390 4.01 13.52 20.97
CA LEU A 390 3.80 12.10 20.65
C LEU A 390 2.48 11.54 21.21
N HIS A 391 2.03 12.08 22.35
CA HIS A 391 0.93 11.53 23.15
C HIS A 391 -0.16 12.59 23.38
N VAL A 392 -1.43 12.17 23.34
CA VAL A 392 -2.56 13.08 23.48
C VAL A 392 -2.59 13.77 24.86
N SER A 393 -2.64 15.10 24.85
CA SER A 393 -2.58 15.94 26.05
C SER A 393 -3.97 16.35 26.55
N ARG A 394 -4.11 16.62 27.85
CA ARG A 394 -5.26 17.37 28.39
C ARG A 394 -5.28 18.83 27.92
N SER A 395 -4.13 19.39 27.58
CA SER A 395 -3.99 20.70 26.92
C SER A 395 -4.28 20.66 25.41
N SER A 396 -4.68 19.50 24.85
CA SER A 396 -5.31 19.49 23.52
C SER A 396 -6.59 20.32 23.55
N ASN A 397 -6.94 20.95 22.43
CA ASN A 397 -8.12 21.79 22.34
C ASN A 397 -9.38 20.91 22.24
N ILE A 398 -9.86 20.42 23.39
CA ILE A 398 -11.04 19.56 23.53
C ILE A 398 -12.30 20.41 23.28
N LYS A 399 -12.70 20.52 22.01
CA LYS A 399 -13.88 21.29 21.62
C LYS A 399 -15.14 20.48 21.87
N THR A 400 -16.17 21.16 22.37
CA THR A 400 -17.53 20.62 22.49
C THR A 400 -18.44 21.36 21.51
N SER A 401 -19.26 20.63 20.77
CA SER A 401 -20.28 21.18 19.87
C SER A 401 -21.56 20.34 19.91
N TYR A 402 -22.57 20.72 19.14
CA TYR A 402 -23.78 19.94 18.92
C TYR A 402 -24.05 19.80 17.43
N VAL A 403 -24.43 18.61 16.99
CA VAL A 403 -24.79 18.28 15.60
C VAL A 403 -26.07 17.44 15.63
N ASN A 404 -27.11 17.88 14.93
CA ASN A 404 -28.42 17.23 14.89
C ASN A 404 -28.99 16.88 16.30
N GLY A 405 -28.83 17.81 17.25
CA GLY A 405 -29.21 17.64 18.66
C GLY A 405 -28.26 16.80 19.52
N SER A 406 -27.38 15.99 18.91
CA SER A 406 -26.40 15.18 19.63
C SER A 406 -25.15 15.98 19.99
N LYS A 407 -24.68 15.83 21.23
CA LYS A 407 -23.42 16.42 21.69
C LYS A 407 -22.24 15.74 21.00
N VAL A 408 -21.27 16.53 20.55
CA VAL A 408 -20.03 16.05 19.93
C VAL A 408 -18.84 16.63 20.69
N VAL A 409 -17.79 15.82 20.87
CA VAL A 409 -16.49 16.24 21.42
C VAL A 409 -15.41 15.90 20.40
N THR A 410 -14.51 16.85 20.14
CA THR A 410 -13.37 16.66 19.23
C THR A 410 -12.06 17.09 19.87
N PHE A 411 -10.99 16.34 19.63
CA PHE A 411 -9.65 16.69 20.09
C PHE A 411 -8.57 16.11 19.17
N HIS A 412 -7.39 16.73 19.18
CA HIS A 412 -6.28 16.36 18.32
C HIS A 412 -5.45 15.20 18.90
N LEU A 413 -5.14 14.21 18.07
CA LEU A 413 -4.13 13.19 18.33
C LEU A 413 -2.82 13.63 17.67
N PRO A 414 -1.74 13.95 18.41
CA PRO A 414 -0.52 14.54 17.83
C PRO A 414 0.20 13.66 16.79
N LEU A 415 0.10 12.34 16.93
CA LEU A 415 0.77 11.37 16.07
C LEU A 415 -0.16 10.17 15.80
N THR A 416 -0.22 9.70 14.56
CA THR A 416 -0.85 8.41 14.23
C THR A 416 0.11 7.53 13.43
N LYS A 417 -0.22 6.25 13.23
CA LYS A 417 0.65 5.34 12.45
C LYS A 417 0.96 5.82 11.01
N THR A 418 0.13 6.71 10.46
CA THR A 418 0.18 7.13 9.05
C THR A 418 0.21 8.65 8.85
N SER A 419 0.32 9.44 9.92
CA SER A 419 0.40 10.90 9.85
C SER A 419 1.29 11.44 10.98
N SER A 420 2.39 12.10 10.60
CA SER A 420 3.31 12.80 11.50
C SER A 420 2.75 14.15 11.99
N SER A 421 1.75 14.71 11.29
CA SER A 421 0.96 15.86 11.73
C SER A 421 -0.33 15.46 12.47
N GLY A 422 -0.41 14.21 12.92
CA GLY A 422 -1.53 13.71 13.71
C GLY A 422 -2.85 13.54 12.95
N ASP A 423 -3.95 13.49 13.69
CA ASP A 423 -5.34 13.42 13.18
C ASP A 423 -6.32 14.02 14.21
N GLN A 424 -7.63 14.03 13.91
CA GLN A 424 -8.68 14.43 14.87
C GLN A 424 -9.46 13.22 15.38
N CYS A 425 -9.56 13.06 16.70
CA CYS A 425 -10.55 12.20 17.33
C CYS A 425 -11.90 12.92 17.36
N ILE A 426 -12.96 12.24 16.94
CA ILE A 426 -14.34 12.75 16.92
C ILE A 426 -15.22 11.76 17.68
N LEU A 427 -15.97 12.25 18.67
CA LEU A 427 -16.84 11.44 19.53
C LEU A 427 -18.23 12.03 19.57
N THR A 428 -19.22 11.26 19.11
CA THR A 428 -20.65 11.62 19.21
C THR A 428 -21.27 10.97 20.45
N ALA A 429 -22.15 11.68 21.15
CA ALA A 429 -22.89 11.13 22.28
C ALA A 429 -23.93 10.11 21.82
N THR A 430 -23.91 8.91 22.40
CA THR A 430 -24.91 7.84 22.16
C THR A 430 -26.10 7.92 23.13
N ASN A 431 -26.02 8.78 24.14
CA ASN A 431 -27.03 8.98 25.20
C ASN A 431 -27.42 7.69 25.97
N ASN A 432 -26.52 6.70 26.01
CA ASN A 432 -26.67 5.46 26.78
C ASN A 432 -25.42 5.19 27.66
N ILE A 433 -25.39 4.07 28.38
CA ILE A 433 -24.27 3.71 29.28
C ILE A 433 -22.90 3.63 28.57
N PHE A 434 -22.89 3.37 27.26
CA PHE A 434 -21.67 3.28 26.43
C PHE A 434 -21.27 4.64 25.81
N CYS A 435 -21.82 5.76 26.28
CA CYS A 435 -21.57 7.08 25.69
C CYS A 435 -20.11 7.56 25.88
N PRO A 436 -19.32 7.68 24.79
CA PRO A 436 -17.91 8.06 24.89
C PRO A 436 -17.75 9.50 25.38
N VAL A 437 -18.66 10.40 24.99
CA VAL A 437 -18.70 11.79 25.44
C VAL A 437 -18.96 11.88 26.94
N SER A 438 -19.91 11.11 27.47
CA SER A 438 -20.20 11.09 28.91
C SER A 438 -19.04 10.50 29.71
N ALA A 439 -18.46 9.39 29.27
CA ALA A 439 -17.34 8.74 29.95
C ALA A 439 -16.07 9.61 29.96
N LEU A 440 -15.72 10.24 28.83
CA LEU A 440 -14.57 11.15 28.75
C LEU A 440 -14.75 12.38 29.66
N LEU A 441 -15.93 12.99 29.67
CA LEU A 441 -16.22 14.15 30.54
C LEU A 441 -16.32 13.77 32.02
N HIS A 442 -16.78 12.56 32.35
CA HIS A 442 -16.75 12.03 33.72
C HIS A 442 -15.32 11.81 34.21
N HIS A 443 -14.49 11.13 33.41
CA HIS A 443 -13.07 10.94 33.67
C HIS A 443 -12.35 12.27 33.92
N LEU A 444 -12.53 13.26 33.04
CA LEU A 444 -11.88 14.57 33.17
C LEU A 444 -12.36 15.38 34.38
N ARG A 445 -13.61 15.18 34.82
CA ARG A 445 -14.15 15.80 36.04
C ARG A 445 -13.60 15.16 37.32
N LEU A 446 -13.57 13.82 37.36
CA LEU A 446 -13.11 13.06 38.53
C LEU A 446 -11.59 13.21 38.71
N ASN A 447 -10.84 12.95 37.64
CA ASN A 447 -9.39 13.08 37.63
C ASN A 447 -8.99 14.54 37.35
N ASN A 448 -9.21 15.47 38.27
CA ASN A 448 -8.82 16.88 38.09
C ASN A 448 -7.29 17.08 38.29
N ILE A 449 -6.53 16.84 37.22
CA ILE A 449 -5.06 16.89 37.17
C ILE A 449 -4.63 17.93 36.13
N THR A 450 -3.45 18.53 36.34
CA THR A 450 -2.87 19.60 35.51
C THR A 450 -2.95 19.31 34.01
N SER A 451 -3.20 20.38 33.23
CA SER A 451 -3.41 20.32 31.78
C SER A 451 -2.20 19.83 30.98
N HIS A 452 -0.99 19.90 31.54
CA HIS A 452 0.27 19.47 30.93
C HIS A 452 0.53 17.96 31.10
N THR A 453 -0.52 17.15 31.26
CA THR A 453 -0.45 15.69 31.40
C THR A 453 -1.26 14.98 30.34
N HIS A 454 -1.04 13.66 30.22
CA HIS A 454 -1.74 12.80 29.27
C HIS A 454 -3.26 12.81 29.47
N LEU A 455 -4.04 12.72 28.37
CA LEU A 455 -5.51 12.75 28.43
C LEU A 455 -6.07 11.72 29.41
N PHE A 456 -5.53 10.50 29.38
CA PHE A 456 -5.89 9.39 30.27
C PHE A 456 -4.94 9.27 31.48
N ALA A 457 -4.41 10.40 31.99
CA ALA A 457 -3.82 10.45 33.33
C ALA A 457 -4.92 10.41 34.41
N PHE A 458 -4.68 9.69 35.50
CA PHE A 458 -5.59 9.50 36.64
C PHE A 458 -4.89 9.77 37.98
N SER A 459 -5.66 10.18 38.99
CA SER A 459 -5.13 10.57 40.29
C SER A 459 -4.75 9.35 41.13
N THR A 460 -3.73 9.52 41.97
CA THR A 460 -3.23 8.51 42.92
C THR A 460 -2.91 9.21 44.24
N ASP A 461 -2.88 8.48 45.35
CA ASP A 461 -2.85 9.02 46.72
C ASP A 461 -1.75 10.07 46.99
N SER A 462 -0.64 10.04 46.24
CA SER A 462 0.47 10.98 46.33
C SER A 462 0.67 11.90 45.12
N SER A 463 0.03 11.62 43.97
CA SER A 463 0.34 12.28 42.69
C SER A 463 -0.65 11.87 41.56
N PHE A 464 -0.17 11.62 40.34
CA PHE A 464 -0.96 11.08 39.23
C PHE A 464 -0.18 9.99 38.51
N SER A 465 -0.90 9.05 37.90
CA SER A 465 -0.36 8.02 37.01
C SER A 465 -0.93 8.14 35.61
N ILE A 466 -0.14 7.77 34.60
CA ILE A 466 -0.59 7.73 33.21
C ILE A 466 -1.09 6.32 32.90
N LEU A 467 -2.32 6.19 32.41
CA LEU A 467 -2.86 4.93 31.94
C LEU A 467 -2.06 4.46 30.71
N THR A 468 -1.14 3.52 30.93
CA THR A 468 -0.36 2.92 29.84
C THR A 468 -1.19 1.84 29.14
N LYS A 469 -0.84 1.57 27.89
CA LYS A 469 -1.44 0.50 27.07
C LYS A 469 -1.30 -0.88 27.72
N SER A 470 -0.20 -1.14 28.44
CA SER A 470 0.02 -2.42 29.14
C SER A 470 -0.86 -2.54 30.39
N LEU A 471 -0.97 -1.48 31.19
CA LEU A 471 -1.86 -1.42 32.36
C LEU A 471 -3.33 -1.62 31.96
N PHE A 472 -3.81 -0.88 30.96
CA PHE A 472 -5.16 -1.02 30.42
C PHE A 472 -5.47 -2.44 29.92
N LEU A 473 -4.58 -3.05 29.13
CA LEU A 473 -4.81 -4.38 28.58
C LEU A 473 -4.73 -5.47 29.65
N ASN A 474 -3.89 -5.31 30.69
CA ASN A 474 -3.81 -6.25 31.81
C ASN A 474 -5.14 -6.27 32.59
N MET A 475 -5.72 -5.11 32.90
CA MET A 475 -7.01 -5.02 33.60
C MET A 475 -8.17 -5.54 32.75
N THR A 476 -8.33 -5.03 31.52
CA THR A 476 -9.47 -5.42 30.66
C THR A 476 -9.44 -6.90 30.29
N SER A 477 -8.27 -7.47 29.94
CA SER A 477 -8.17 -8.91 29.60
C SER A 477 -8.46 -9.83 30.77
N LYS A 478 -8.13 -9.43 32.02
CA LYS A 478 -8.49 -10.19 33.23
C LYS A 478 -10.01 -10.23 33.43
N ILE A 479 -10.69 -9.09 33.29
CA ILE A 479 -12.14 -8.99 33.41
C ILE A 479 -12.83 -9.87 32.37
N PHE A 480 -12.38 -9.82 31.11
CA PHE A 480 -12.94 -10.65 30.02
C PHE A 480 -12.68 -12.14 30.22
N ALA A 481 -11.46 -12.53 30.62
CA ALA A 481 -11.11 -13.93 30.88
C ALA A 481 -11.93 -14.53 32.05
N ALA A 482 -12.19 -13.75 33.11
CA ALA A 482 -13.05 -14.17 34.22
C ALA A 482 -14.50 -14.46 33.80
N HIS A 483 -14.95 -13.91 32.66
CA HIS A 483 -16.29 -14.09 32.11
C HIS A 483 -16.32 -15.06 30.92
N SER A 484 -15.21 -15.78 30.66
CA SER A 484 -15.05 -16.67 29.50
C SER A 484 -15.31 -15.99 28.15
N LEU A 485 -15.10 -14.68 28.07
CA LEU A 485 -15.23 -13.91 26.83
C LEU A 485 -14.02 -14.11 25.90
N ASP A 486 -14.23 -13.79 24.63
CA ASP A 486 -13.25 -13.95 23.56
C ASP A 486 -11.91 -13.20 23.82
N PRO A 487 -10.76 -13.78 23.43
CA PRO A 487 -9.46 -13.12 23.60
C PRO A 487 -9.31 -11.90 22.69
N VAL A 488 -9.43 -10.72 23.29
CA VAL A 488 -9.35 -9.41 22.64
C VAL A 488 -8.05 -8.66 22.96
N PHE A 489 -7.67 -7.72 22.09
CA PHE A 489 -6.41 -6.97 22.17
C PHE A 489 -6.65 -5.46 21.95
N GLY A 490 -5.63 -4.62 22.13
CA GLY A 490 -5.70 -3.17 21.83
C GLY A 490 -5.97 -2.79 20.36
N HIS A 491 -6.20 -3.76 19.48
CA HIS A 491 -6.71 -3.55 18.12
C HIS A 491 -8.20 -3.92 17.98
N SER A 492 -8.71 -4.78 18.87
CA SER A 492 -10.10 -5.26 18.91
C SER A 492 -11.10 -4.14 19.18
N TYR A 493 -10.72 -3.08 19.89
CA TYR A 493 -11.53 -1.87 20.10
C TYR A 493 -11.88 -1.18 18.77
N ARG A 494 -10.87 -0.91 17.94
CA ARG A 494 -11.04 -0.35 16.59
C ARG A 494 -11.87 -1.26 15.68
N ILE A 495 -11.68 -2.57 15.75
CA ILE A 495 -12.49 -3.54 15.00
C ILE A 495 -13.95 -3.50 15.49
N GLY A 496 -14.17 -3.52 16.81
CA GLY A 496 -15.49 -3.48 17.44
C GLY A 496 -16.28 -2.24 17.04
N GLY A 497 -15.72 -1.04 17.22
CA GLY A 497 -16.38 0.20 16.81
C GLY A 497 -16.64 0.27 15.30
N THR A 498 -15.77 -0.31 14.46
CA THR A 498 -16.00 -0.41 13.01
C THR A 498 -17.22 -1.28 12.72
N VAL A 499 -17.29 -2.46 13.35
CA VAL A 499 -18.42 -3.40 13.19
C VAL A 499 -19.70 -2.76 13.71
N GLU A 500 -19.68 -2.13 14.88
CA GLU A 500 -20.85 -1.51 15.52
C GLU A 500 -21.41 -0.34 14.70
N LEU A 501 -20.56 0.56 14.20
CA LEU A 501 -21.00 1.68 13.37
C LEU A 501 -21.56 1.22 12.01
N LEU A 502 -20.94 0.21 11.39
CA LEU A 502 -21.48 -0.42 10.17
C LEU A 502 -22.79 -1.20 10.46
N ALA A 503 -22.91 -1.82 11.64
CA ALA A 503 -24.12 -2.49 12.09
C ALA A 503 -25.26 -1.50 12.39
N ALA A 504 -24.95 -0.31 12.92
CA ALA A 504 -25.89 0.80 13.07
C ALA A 504 -26.29 1.47 11.73
N GLY A 505 -25.52 1.24 10.67
CA GLY A 505 -25.81 1.77 9.32
C GLY A 505 -25.11 3.08 8.98
N VAL A 506 -24.06 3.46 9.72
CA VAL A 506 -23.17 4.57 9.35
C VAL A 506 -22.48 4.23 8.02
N PRO A 507 -22.43 5.16 7.03
CA PRO A 507 -21.83 4.87 5.74
C PRO A 507 -20.34 4.47 5.84
N PRO A 508 -19.87 3.48 5.06
CA PRO A 508 -18.48 3.00 5.07
C PRO A 508 -17.42 4.10 5.02
N GLU A 509 -17.63 5.11 4.18
CA GLU A 509 -16.74 6.26 3.98
C GLU A 509 -16.66 7.18 5.21
N VAL A 510 -17.73 7.27 5.99
CA VAL A 510 -17.76 8.02 7.26
C VAL A 510 -16.96 7.26 8.32
N VAL A 511 -17.12 5.94 8.42
CA VAL A 511 -16.33 5.10 9.34
C VAL A 511 -14.84 5.08 8.93
N MET A 512 -14.55 5.04 7.62
CA MET A 512 -13.20 5.21 7.09
C MET A 512 -12.58 6.56 7.48
N LYS A 513 -13.32 7.66 7.36
CA LYS A 513 -12.80 8.99 7.74
C LYS A 513 -12.61 9.11 9.25
N LEU A 514 -13.52 8.58 10.05
CA LEU A 514 -13.49 8.61 11.52
C LEU A 514 -12.22 7.96 12.10
N GLY A 515 -11.87 6.75 11.65
CA GLY A 515 -10.65 6.08 12.12
C GLY A 515 -9.39 6.41 11.32
N GLY A 516 -9.40 7.37 10.39
CA GLY A 516 -8.22 7.71 9.58
C GLY A 516 -7.75 6.60 8.63
N TRP A 517 -8.67 5.99 7.87
CA TRP A 517 -8.35 5.09 6.75
C TRP A 517 -8.34 5.85 5.42
N THR A 518 -7.20 5.82 4.71
CA THR A 518 -7.04 6.38 3.36
C THR A 518 -7.10 5.32 2.24
N SER A 519 -7.29 4.04 2.57
CA SER A 519 -7.22 2.94 1.60
C SER A 519 -8.10 1.74 1.97
N LEU A 520 -8.31 0.85 1.00
CA LEU A 520 -9.16 -0.35 1.11
C LEU A 520 -8.69 -1.39 2.16
N CYS A 521 -7.58 -1.16 2.87
CA CYS A 521 -7.23 -1.96 4.05
C CYS A 521 -8.30 -1.88 5.17
N PHE A 522 -9.21 -0.90 5.11
CA PHE A 522 -10.46 -0.85 5.86
C PHE A 522 -11.32 -2.12 5.75
N LEU A 523 -11.34 -2.80 4.60
CA LEU A 523 -12.15 -4.01 4.40
C LEU A 523 -11.73 -5.17 5.32
N HIS A 524 -10.50 -5.17 5.87
CA HIS A 524 -10.06 -6.16 6.87
C HIS A 524 -10.66 -5.97 8.27
N TYR A 525 -11.46 -4.92 8.49
CA TYR A 525 -12.15 -4.63 9.74
C TYR A 525 -13.62 -5.05 9.71
N TRP A 526 -14.15 -5.43 8.54
CA TRP A 526 -15.51 -5.99 8.39
C TRP A 526 -15.53 -7.42 8.92
N ARG A 527 -15.78 -7.59 10.23
CA ARG A 527 -15.95 -8.89 10.89
C ARG A 527 -17.43 -9.22 11.03
N GLY A 528 -17.77 -10.51 10.96
CA GLY A 528 -19.16 -10.95 10.80
C GLY A 528 -19.74 -10.43 9.48
N LEU A 529 -19.14 -10.78 8.33
CA LEU A 529 -19.62 -10.34 7.01
C LEU A 529 -21.05 -10.80 6.73
N ASP A 530 -21.38 -12.00 7.17
CA ASP A 530 -22.71 -12.59 7.20
C ASP A 530 -23.72 -11.69 7.94
N PHE A 531 -23.36 -11.20 9.12
CA PHE A 531 -24.18 -10.24 9.88
C PHE A 531 -24.22 -8.85 9.22
N LEU A 532 -23.07 -8.23 8.97
CA LEU A 532 -22.95 -6.86 8.47
C LEU A 532 -23.61 -6.67 7.10
N VAL A 533 -23.40 -7.59 6.16
CA VAL A 533 -23.97 -7.50 4.81
C VAL A 533 -25.48 -7.74 4.86
N SER A 534 -25.96 -8.70 5.66
CA SER A 534 -27.40 -8.93 5.84
C SER A 534 -28.10 -7.72 6.49
N ALA A 535 -27.48 -7.13 7.52
CA ALA A 535 -27.98 -5.94 8.20
C ALA A 535 -28.02 -4.71 7.27
N ALA A 536 -27.00 -4.52 6.42
CA ALA A 536 -26.97 -3.44 5.43
C ALA A 536 -28.04 -3.61 4.33
N ILE A 537 -28.19 -4.81 3.77
CA ILE A 537 -29.19 -5.11 2.74
C ILE A 537 -30.61 -4.95 3.29
N THR A 538 -30.91 -5.53 4.47
CA THR A 538 -32.24 -5.45 5.07
C THR A 538 -32.64 -4.02 5.44
N ARG A 539 -31.71 -3.19 5.93
CA ARG A 539 -31.95 -1.74 6.12
C ARG A 539 -32.21 -1.01 4.81
N SER A 540 -31.46 -1.32 3.75
CA SER A 540 -31.68 -0.71 2.42
C SER A 540 -33.10 -1.00 1.91
N TRP A 541 -33.54 -2.26 2.00
CA TRP A 541 -34.91 -2.66 1.64
C TRP A 541 -35.99 -2.10 2.59
N ALA A 542 -35.68 -1.88 3.87
CA ALA A 542 -36.58 -1.19 4.79
C ALA A 542 -36.73 0.30 4.43
N ALA A 543 -35.64 0.99 4.12
CA ALA A 543 -35.67 2.38 3.67
C ALA A 543 -36.43 2.54 2.34
N GLN A 544 -36.22 1.62 1.38
CA GLN A 544 -36.97 1.60 0.11
C GLN A 544 -38.47 1.36 0.33
N ARG A 545 -38.86 0.40 1.18
CA ARG A 545 -40.27 0.18 1.54
C ARG A 545 -40.89 1.39 2.22
N ASN A 546 -40.20 2.01 3.18
CA ASN A 546 -40.68 3.20 3.86
C ASN A 546 -40.83 4.41 2.90
N ALA A 547 -39.93 4.56 1.92
CA ALA A 547 -40.04 5.57 0.88
C ALA A 547 -41.19 5.30 -0.09
N PHE A 548 -41.46 4.02 -0.42
CA PHE A 548 -42.61 3.60 -1.21
C PHE A 548 -43.93 3.89 -0.48
N SER A 549 -44.06 3.43 0.77
CA SER A 549 -45.21 3.70 1.65
C SER A 549 -45.56 5.18 1.72
N ARG A 550 -44.58 6.05 2.02
CA ARG A 550 -44.76 7.52 2.05
C ARG A 550 -45.14 8.13 0.70
N ARG A 551 -44.78 7.50 -0.43
CA ARG A 551 -45.12 7.98 -1.77
C ARG A 551 -46.55 7.62 -2.18
N PHE A 552 -47.12 6.56 -1.61
CA PHE A 552 -48.43 6.01 -1.97
C PHE A 552 -49.46 6.07 -0.83
N ASN A 553 -49.12 6.68 0.32
CA ASN A 553 -49.92 6.75 1.54
C ASN A 553 -50.40 5.36 2.03
N LEU A 554 -49.46 4.40 2.10
CA LEU A 554 -49.63 3.03 2.59
C LEU A 554 -48.91 2.80 3.93
#